data_AF-A0A1I3GHG7-F1
#
_entry.id   AF-A0A1I3GHG7-F1
#
_cell.length_a   1.000
_cell.length_b   1.000
_cell.length_c   1.000
_cell.angle_alpha   90.00
_cell.angle_beta   90.00
_cell.angle_gamma   90.00
#
_symmetry.space_group_name_H-M   'P 1'
#
loop_
_entity.id
_entity.type
_entity.pdbx_description
1 polymer ?
#
loop_
_entity_poly.entity_id
_entity_poly.type
_entity_poly.pdbx_seq_one_letter_code
_entity_poly.pdbx_strand_id
1 'polypeptide(L)'
;MERALERYTDLPIGARAAFELVCARHGFAPAHFEVIAGADPDDAAHRPLVTIRRGGWAQSYFADEAGHWVRQFETDLNCRFFK
;
A
#
# COMPACT_ATOMS: atom_id res chain seq x y z
N MET A 1 -3.42 -0.52 -22.34
CA MET A 1 -3.24 -1.75 -21.55
C MET A 1 -2.42 -1.37 -20.33
N GLU A 2 -3.12 -0.94 -19.30
CA GLU A 2 -2.57 -0.52 -18.02
C GLU A 2 -2.15 -1.75 -17.21
N ARG A 3 -0.85 -1.89 -16.93
CA ARG A 3 -0.35 -2.85 -15.94
C ARG A 3 -0.57 -2.24 -14.56
N ALA A 4 -1.79 -2.36 -14.05
CA ALA A 4 -1.99 -2.22 -12.62
C ALA A 4 -1.22 -3.36 -11.94
N LEU A 5 -0.33 -3.04 -11.02
CA LEU A 5 0.18 -4.01 -10.07
C LEU A 5 -1.00 -4.44 -9.19
N GLU A 6 -1.59 -5.59 -9.51
CA GLU A 6 -2.78 -6.07 -8.80
C GLU A 6 -2.47 -6.57 -7.39
N ARG A 7 -1.18 -6.69 -7.02
CA ARG A 7 -0.76 -7.34 -5.77
C ARG A 7 0.47 -6.67 -5.16
N TYR A 8 0.52 -6.70 -3.83
CA TYR A 8 1.69 -6.24 -3.06
C TYR A 8 3.00 -6.99 -3.39
N THR A 9 2.92 -8.16 -4.05
CA THR A 9 4.08 -8.93 -4.48
C THR A 9 4.82 -8.33 -5.66
N ASP A 10 4.17 -7.45 -6.42
CA ASP A 10 4.77 -6.77 -7.57
C ASP A 10 5.47 -5.46 -7.14
N LEU A 11 5.23 -5.02 -5.90
CA LEU A 11 5.97 -3.91 -5.31
C LEU A 11 7.48 -4.19 -5.28
N PRO A 12 8.32 -3.14 -5.39
CA PRO A 12 9.76 -3.30 -5.24
C PRO A 12 10.09 -3.96 -3.90
N ILE A 13 11.12 -4.80 -3.89
CA ILE A 13 11.42 -5.71 -2.77
C ILE A 13 11.53 -4.98 -1.42
N GLY A 14 12.07 -3.76 -1.40
CA GLY A 14 12.14 -2.93 -0.20
C GLY A 14 10.77 -2.52 0.33
N ALA A 15 9.88 -2.05 -0.55
CA ALA A 15 8.52 -1.65 -0.17
C ALA A 15 7.68 -2.86 0.25
N ARG A 16 7.82 -3.99 -0.45
CA ARG A 16 7.17 -5.25 -0.10
C ARG A 16 7.60 -5.74 1.30
N ALA A 17 8.90 -5.82 1.56
CA ALA A 17 9.40 -6.31 2.84
C ALA A 17 8.98 -5.39 4.00
N ALA A 18 9.00 -4.06 3.79
CA ALA A 18 8.52 -3.12 4.79
C ALA A 18 7.03 -3.28 5.08
N PHE A 19 6.20 -3.46 4.04
CA PHE A 19 4.77 -3.71 4.19
C PHE A 19 4.47 -5.01 4.97
N GLU A 20 5.14 -6.11 4.60
CA GLU A 20 5.02 -7.39 5.30
C GLU A 20 5.42 -7.26 6.79
N LEU A 21 6.49 -6.51 7.08
CA LEU A 21 6.95 -6.26 8.44
C LEU A 21 5.95 -5.46 9.28
N VAL A 22 5.37 -4.40 8.72
CA VAL A 22 4.34 -3.59 9.40
C VAL A 22 3.11 -4.45 9.68
N CYS A 23 2.64 -5.23 8.71
CA CYS A 23 1.53 -6.15 8.92
C CYS A 23 1.81 -7.09 10.09
N ALA A 24 2.97 -7.77 10.09
CA ALA A 24 3.36 -8.70 11.14
C ALA A 24 3.47 -8.03 12.52
N ARG A 25 4.02 -6.81 12.59
CA ARG A 25 4.14 -6.01 13.83
C ARG A 25 2.80 -5.71 14.46
N HIS A 26 1.76 -5.51 13.64
CA HIS A 26 0.40 -5.25 14.09
C HIS A 26 -0.47 -6.51 14.22
N GLY A 27 0.09 -7.70 14.01
CA GLY A 27 -0.63 -8.97 14.09
C GLY A 27 -1.53 -9.26 12.88
N PHE A 28 -1.29 -8.59 11.75
CA PHE A 28 -2.00 -8.84 10.50
C PHE A 28 -1.12 -9.63 9.51
N ALA A 29 -1.77 -10.45 8.68
CA ALA A 29 -1.14 -11.00 7.50
C ALA A 29 -1.31 -10.03 6.32
N PRO A 30 -0.33 -9.90 5.42
CA PRO A 30 -0.47 -9.14 4.17
C PRO A 30 -1.74 -9.53 3.38
N ALA A 31 -2.11 -10.81 3.43
CA ALA A 31 -3.31 -11.36 2.79
C ALA A 31 -4.64 -10.79 3.33
N HIS A 32 -4.64 -10.11 4.48
CA HIS A 32 -5.83 -9.40 4.98
C HIS A 32 -6.08 -8.08 4.26
N PHE A 33 -5.15 -7.64 3.42
CA PHE A 33 -5.23 -6.39 2.68
C PHE A 33 -5.23 -6.68 1.17
N GLU A 34 -6.13 -6.02 0.46
CA GLU A 34 -6.06 -5.92 -0.99
C GLU A 34 -5.17 -4.71 -1.31
N VAL A 35 -4.08 -4.94 -2.04
CA VAL A 35 -3.08 -3.92 -2.38
C VAL A 35 -3.03 -3.78 -3.88
N ILE A 36 -3.41 -2.61 -4.35
CA ILE A 36 -3.44 -2.24 -5.76
C ILE A 36 -2.40 -1.14 -5.96
N ALA A 37 -1.32 -1.44 -6.66
CA ALA A 37 -0.35 -0.43 -7.06
C ALA A 37 -0.56 -0.08 -8.54
N GLY A 38 -0.46 1.19 -8.90
CA GLY A 38 -0.70 1.63 -10.27
C GLY A 38 -0.36 3.10 -10.46
N ALA A 39 -0.29 3.58 -11.69
CA ALA A 39 -0.24 5.01 -11.93
C ALA A 39 -1.63 5.60 -11.68
N ASP A 40 -1.70 6.73 -10.98
CA ASP A 40 -2.95 7.46 -10.86
C ASP A 40 -3.30 8.08 -12.23
N PRO A 41 -4.47 7.78 -12.82
CA PRO A 41 -4.83 8.27 -14.14
C PRO A 41 -5.24 9.76 -14.16
N ASP A 42 -5.43 10.39 -12.99
CA ASP A 42 -5.81 11.79 -12.82
C ASP A 42 -4.60 12.68 -12.43
N ASP A 43 -3.54 12.09 -11.86
CA ASP A 43 -2.27 12.76 -11.55
C ASP A 43 -1.46 13.00 -12.84
N ALA A 44 -1.36 14.27 -13.25
CA ALA A 44 -0.56 14.68 -14.41
C ALA A 44 0.92 14.24 -14.31
N ALA A 45 1.43 14.02 -13.09
CA ALA A 45 2.80 13.54 -12.85
C ALA A 45 2.93 12.01 -12.91
N HIS A 46 1.85 11.27 -13.17
CA HIS A 46 1.82 9.80 -13.29
C HIS A 46 2.55 9.10 -12.15
N ARG A 47 2.50 9.68 -10.94
CA ARG A 47 3.22 9.10 -9.81
C ARG A 47 2.61 7.74 -9.46
N PRO A 48 3.45 6.76 -9.08
CA PRO A 48 2.90 5.48 -8.66
C PRO A 48 2.09 5.71 -7.37
N LEU A 49 0.94 5.07 -7.30
CA LEU A 49 -0.02 5.13 -6.21
C LEU A 49 -0.27 3.70 -5.72
N VAL A 50 -0.26 3.51 -4.41
CA VAL A 50 -0.59 2.26 -3.73
C VAL A 50 -1.88 2.46 -2.97
N THR A 51 -2.91 1.72 -3.36
CA THR A 51 -4.20 1.67 -2.69
C THR A 51 -4.29 0.41 -1.86
N ILE A 52 -4.55 0.56 -0.57
CA ILE A 52 -4.69 -0.53 0.39
C ILE A 52 -6.14 -0.58 0.88
N ARG A 53 -6.76 -1.75 0.79
CA ARG A 53 -8.15 -1.96 1.16
C ARG A 53 -8.30 -3.08 2.18
N ARG A 54 -9.16 -2.89 3.17
CA ARG A 54 -9.52 -3.91 4.17
C ARG A 54 -10.88 -3.60 4.79
N GLY A 55 -11.80 -4.58 4.76
CA GLY A 55 -13.06 -4.52 5.52
C GLY A 55 -13.96 -3.30 5.25
N GLY A 56 -13.95 -2.77 4.02
CA GLY A 56 -14.72 -1.57 3.63
C GLY A 56 -13.92 -0.26 3.69
N TRP A 57 -12.73 -0.26 4.27
CA TRP A 57 -11.78 0.86 4.22
C TRP A 57 -10.88 0.75 2.99
N ALA A 58 -10.61 1.88 2.35
CA ALA A 58 -9.69 2.02 1.24
C ALA A 58 -8.87 3.30 1.45
N GLN A 59 -7.55 3.19 1.43
CA GLN A 59 -6.66 4.34 1.53
C GLN A 59 -5.59 4.26 0.45
N SER A 60 -5.38 5.37 -0.25
CA SER A 60 -4.38 5.49 -1.30
C SER A 60 -3.22 6.35 -0.83
N TYR A 61 -2.00 5.94 -1.19
CA TYR A 61 -0.76 6.60 -0.85
C TYR A 61 0.13 6.68 -2.09
N PHE A 62 0.89 7.75 -2.24
CA PHE A 62 1.88 7.82 -3.33
C PHE A 62 3.04 6.88 -3.03
N ALA A 63 3.30 5.93 -3.94
CA ALA A 63 4.50 5.11 -3.92
C ALA A 63 5.70 5.97 -4.33
N ASP A 64 6.50 6.34 -3.35
CA ASP A 64 7.83 6.91 -3.57
C ASP A 64 8.92 5.84 -3.40
N GLU A 65 10.06 6.04 -4.05
CA GLU A 65 11.22 5.13 -3.99
C GLU A 65 11.76 4.96 -2.56
N ALA A 66 11.46 5.90 -1.66
CA ALA A 66 11.87 5.88 -0.26
C ALA A 66 10.95 5.02 0.62
N GLY A 67 9.82 4.53 0.10
CA GLY A 67 8.85 3.73 0.86
C GLY A 67 8.12 4.53 1.95
N HIS A 68 7.97 5.85 1.80
CA HIS A 68 7.24 6.68 2.76
C HIS A 68 5.78 6.28 2.89
N TRP A 69 5.17 5.76 1.82
CA TRP A 69 3.81 5.22 1.88
C TRP A 69 3.64 4.14 2.96
N VAL A 70 4.65 3.30 3.20
CA VAL A 70 4.58 2.25 4.23
C VAL A 70 4.54 2.85 5.63
N ARG A 71 5.26 3.97 5.86
CA ARG A 71 5.21 4.69 7.15
C ARG A 71 3.85 5.35 7.36
N GLN A 72 3.25 5.91 6.30
CA GLN A 72 1.91 6.47 6.36
C GLN A 72 0.88 5.38 6.67
N PHE A 73 0.97 4.25 5.97
CA PHE A 73 0.15 3.07 6.26
C PHE A 73 0.29 2.56 7.70
N GLU A 74 1.52 2.46 8.23
CA GLU A 74 1.76 2.08 9.63
C GLU A 74 1.14 3.08 10.61
N THR A 75 1.19 4.38 10.28
CA THR A 75 0.57 5.43 11.09
C THR A 75 -0.95 5.27 11.11
N ASP A 76 -1.57 5.05 9.95
CA ASP A 76 -3.01 4.86 9.82
C ASP A 76 -3.50 3.59 10.52
N LEU A 77 -2.74 2.49 10.41
CA LEU A 77 -2.99 1.26 11.16
C LEU A 77 -2.97 1.50 12.68
N ASN A 78 -2.01 2.28 13.20
CA ASN A 78 -1.94 2.64 14.62
C ASN A 78 -3.09 3.55 15.05
N CYS A 79 -3.52 4.47 14.19
CA CYS A 79 -4.61 5.41 14.45
C CYS A 79 -6.02 4.79 14.45
N ARG A 80 -6.14 3.45 14.34
CA ARG A 80 -7.39 2.66 14.22
C ARG A 80 -8.12 2.78 12.89
N PHE A 81 -7.49 3.31 11.84
CA PHE A 81 -8.00 3.06 10.51
C PHE A 81 -7.85 1.55 10.21
N PHE A 82 -8.79 0.95 9.48
CA PHE A 82 -8.86 -0.49 9.26
C PHE A 82 -9.27 -1.38 10.47
N LYS A 83 -10.01 -0.88 11.46
CA LYS A 83 -10.64 -1.75 12.48
C LYS A 83 -11.90 -2.45 12.01
#